data_AF-A0A943EKC7-F1
#
_entry.id   AF-A0A943EKC7-F1
#
_cell.length_a   1.000
_cell.length_b   1.000
_cell.length_c   1.000
_cell.angle_alpha   90.00
_cell.angle_beta   90.00
_cell.angle_gamma   90.00
#
_symmetry.space_group_name_H-M   'P 1'
#
loop_
_entity.id
_entity.type
_entity.pdbx_description
1 polymer ?
#
loop_
_entity_poly.entity_id
_entity_poly.type
_entity_poly.pdbx_seq_one_letter_code
_entity_poly.pdbx_strand_id
1 'polypeptide(L)'
;MLIDVIPSLDSPGHMRYVLNYLPREYKLSSVSNLASDGAASGTFNIFNEEAKDFLKSLFTEYAEFFSKLGCTKMNIGGDEFLNNFSLLTEEQYAGVMNYFNEITAILKEYGMTPRAWNDGLMFTVYDKNSYHLDPSIEICYWSGGNNCATIADFVENGNKVLNYADVYMYYVLAQWWDQYANASAEKIYNEWSTGRCGDARKNGEIIPQRYEEPYPDFLIGSSFALWCDLANYKTEDEIRVQIKDRMRAMALKAWNTTEQMSVYSEIKKVFDKAGRAPAYDDNLPEPGQIINDEQSSAIVIKYRDFEGNSIAKNDVLYGY
;
A
#
# COMPACT_ATOMS: atom_id res chain seq x y z
N MET A 1 12.15 -11.76 12.49
CA MET A 1 11.37 -10.69 11.84
C MET A 1 9.93 -11.08 11.99
N LEU A 2 9.14 -10.29 12.71
CA LEU A 2 7.70 -10.50 12.81
C LEU A 2 7.08 -9.84 11.57
N ILE A 3 6.20 -10.56 10.88
CA ILE A 3 5.43 -10.01 9.75
C ILE A 3 4.08 -9.58 10.33
N ASP A 4 3.71 -8.31 10.13
CA ASP A 4 2.39 -7.77 10.48
C ASP A 4 1.50 -7.90 9.24
N VAL A 5 0.33 -8.53 9.40
CA VAL A 5 -0.67 -8.63 8.33
C VAL A 5 -1.64 -7.48 8.51
N ILE A 6 -1.76 -6.63 7.48
CA ILE A 6 -2.64 -5.48 7.49
C ILE A 6 -3.75 -5.74 6.46
N PRO A 7 -4.99 -6.07 6.90
CA PRO A 7 -6.11 -6.21 5.98
C PRO A 7 -6.37 -4.90 5.24
N SER A 8 -6.88 -5.00 4.03
CA SER A 8 -7.28 -3.85 3.22
C SER A 8 -8.70 -4.05 2.70
N LEU A 9 -9.54 -3.04 2.87
CA LEU A 9 -10.82 -2.90 2.17
C LEU A 9 -10.80 -1.54 1.48
N ASP A 10 -10.70 -1.56 0.15
CA ASP A 10 -10.54 -0.33 -0.61
C ASP A 10 -11.88 0.39 -0.76
N SER A 11 -12.00 1.59 -0.17
CA SER A 11 -13.25 2.33 -0.12
C SER A 11 -13.01 3.86 -0.15
N PRO A 12 -13.98 4.64 -0.66
CA PRO A 12 -15.22 4.21 -1.30
C PRO A 12 -15.03 3.79 -2.77
N GLY A 13 -13.83 4.01 -3.35
CA GLY A 13 -13.45 3.63 -4.71
C GLY A 13 -13.26 2.13 -4.90
N HIS A 14 -12.99 1.68 -6.13
CA HIS A 14 -12.66 0.28 -6.48
C HIS A 14 -13.65 -0.83 -6.06
N MET A 15 -14.86 -0.47 -5.63
CA MET A 15 -15.88 -1.38 -5.11
C MET A 15 -16.85 -1.94 -6.18
N ARG A 16 -16.50 -1.85 -7.47
CA ARG A 16 -17.38 -2.24 -8.59
C ARG A 16 -17.98 -3.64 -8.45
N TYR A 17 -17.21 -4.61 -7.97
CA TYR A 17 -17.68 -5.99 -7.81
C TYR A 17 -18.80 -6.08 -6.77
N VAL A 18 -18.64 -5.44 -5.62
CA VAL A 18 -19.66 -5.40 -4.56
C VAL A 18 -20.89 -4.63 -5.05
N LEU A 19 -20.69 -3.47 -5.66
CA LEU A 19 -21.76 -2.60 -6.16
C LEU A 19 -22.62 -3.21 -7.27
N ASN A 20 -22.18 -4.28 -7.94
CA ASN A 20 -22.99 -4.98 -8.93
C ASN A 20 -24.12 -5.82 -8.32
N TYR A 21 -24.07 -6.07 -7.01
CA TYR A 21 -25.09 -6.83 -6.28
C TYR A 21 -26.00 -5.94 -5.41
N LEU A 22 -25.78 -4.63 -5.42
CA LEU A 22 -26.45 -3.65 -4.56
C LEU A 22 -27.38 -2.72 -5.37
N PRO A 23 -28.29 -1.98 -4.71
CA PRO A 23 -29.14 -0.98 -5.36
C PRO A 23 -28.32 0.01 -6.19
N ARG A 24 -28.90 0.51 -7.28
CA ARG A 24 -28.16 1.41 -8.21
C ARG A 24 -27.80 2.73 -7.54
N GLU A 25 -28.60 3.16 -6.58
CA GLU A 25 -28.46 4.35 -5.76
C GLU A 25 -27.22 4.32 -4.86
N TYR A 26 -26.63 3.13 -4.66
CA TYR A 26 -25.39 2.95 -3.91
C TYR A 26 -24.16 3.27 -4.76
N LYS A 27 -24.30 3.42 -6.08
CA LYS A 27 -23.20 3.83 -6.95
C LYS A 27 -23.12 5.34 -6.96
N LEU A 28 -21.91 5.90 -6.81
CA LEU A 28 -21.68 7.35 -6.84
C LEU A 28 -22.20 8.00 -8.13
N SER A 29 -22.31 7.22 -9.22
CA SER A 29 -22.94 7.64 -10.46
C SER A 29 -24.40 8.09 -10.34
N SER A 30 -25.09 7.82 -9.22
CA SER A 30 -26.42 8.38 -8.94
C SER A 30 -26.40 9.84 -8.47
N VAL A 31 -25.22 10.39 -8.18
CA VAL A 31 -25.03 11.79 -7.80
C VAL A 31 -24.78 12.61 -9.07
N SER A 32 -25.66 13.58 -9.34
CA SER A 32 -25.76 14.23 -10.66
C SER A 32 -24.46 14.89 -11.14
N ASN A 33 -23.73 15.59 -10.27
CA ASN A 33 -22.46 16.25 -10.63
C ASN A 33 -21.27 15.28 -10.76
N LEU A 34 -21.42 14.04 -10.31
CA LEU A 34 -20.37 13.02 -10.30
C LEU A 34 -20.64 11.91 -11.33
N ALA A 35 -21.85 11.85 -11.91
CA ALA A 35 -22.31 10.78 -12.79
C ALA A 35 -21.44 10.57 -14.04
N SER A 36 -20.80 11.63 -14.55
CA SER A 36 -19.93 11.55 -15.73
C SER A 36 -18.49 11.16 -15.41
N ASP A 37 -18.11 11.08 -14.14
CA ASP A 37 -16.77 10.65 -13.75
C ASP A 37 -16.60 9.14 -14.00
N GLY A 38 -15.48 8.75 -14.58
CA GLY A 38 -15.23 7.36 -14.98
C GLY A 38 -15.17 6.38 -13.81
N ALA A 39 -14.75 6.84 -12.63
CA ALA A 39 -14.67 6.02 -11.42
C ALA A 39 -16.03 5.90 -10.69
N ALA A 40 -17.00 6.79 -10.96
CA ALA A 40 -18.23 6.89 -10.19
C ALA A 40 -19.09 5.62 -10.21
N SER A 41 -19.03 4.82 -11.28
CA SER A 41 -19.77 3.56 -11.38
C SER A 41 -19.21 2.42 -10.52
N GLY A 42 -17.93 2.53 -10.14
CA GLY A 42 -17.22 1.61 -9.25
C GLY A 42 -17.02 2.15 -7.84
N THR A 43 -17.57 3.34 -7.55
CA THR A 43 -17.41 4.02 -6.26
C THR A 43 -18.73 4.04 -5.51
N PHE A 44 -18.69 3.82 -4.20
CA PHE A 44 -19.88 3.91 -3.35
C PHE A 44 -20.37 5.34 -3.18
N ASN A 45 -21.68 5.52 -3.20
CA ASN A 45 -22.35 6.79 -2.92
C ASN A 45 -22.43 7.02 -1.40
N ILE A 46 -21.35 7.54 -0.80
CA ILE A 46 -21.32 7.87 0.62
C ILE A 46 -22.29 9.01 1.02
N PHE A 47 -22.91 9.69 0.06
CA PHE A 47 -23.93 10.72 0.30
C PHE A 47 -25.35 10.13 0.38
N ASN A 48 -25.50 8.83 0.13
CA ASN A 48 -26.69 8.07 0.47
C ASN A 48 -26.45 7.37 1.82
N GLU A 49 -27.26 7.68 2.82
CA GLU A 49 -27.07 7.15 4.19
C GLU A 49 -27.12 5.62 4.25
N GLU A 50 -28.00 4.98 3.47
CA GLU A 50 -28.12 3.51 3.45
C GLU A 50 -26.85 2.86 2.86
N ALA A 51 -26.29 3.46 1.80
CA ALA A 51 -25.05 3.00 1.19
C ALA A 51 -23.83 3.23 2.11
N LYS A 52 -23.77 4.38 2.79
CA LYS A 52 -22.72 4.71 3.77
C LYS A 52 -22.78 3.76 4.98
N ASP A 53 -23.97 3.50 5.51
CA ASP A 53 -24.15 2.58 6.63
C ASP A 53 -23.84 1.13 6.26
N PHE A 54 -24.15 0.71 5.03
CA PHE A 54 -23.69 -0.58 4.50
C PHE A 54 -22.16 -0.70 4.53
N LEU A 55 -21.43 0.32 4.05
CA LEU A 55 -19.97 0.34 4.09
C LEU A 55 -19.42 0.30 5.52
N LYS A 56 -20.00 1.10 6.43
CA LYS A 56 -19.63 1.10 7.85
C LYS A 56 -19.85 -0.26 8.50
N SER A 57 -20.94 -0.95 8.15
CA SER A 57 -21.19 -2.33 8.60
C SER A 57 -20.09 -3.28 8.10
N LEU A 58 -19.71 -3.18 6.83
CA LEU A 58 -18.65 -4.00 6.25
C LEU A 58 -17.30 -3.77 6.93
N PHE A 59 -16.94 -2.50 7.22
CA PHE A 59 -15.74 -2.18 8.01
C PHE A 59 -15.82 -2.72 9.44
N THR A 60 -16.99 -2.65 10.07
CA THR A 60 -17.19 -3.19 11.43
C THR A 60 -16.95 -4.69 11.45
N GLU A 61 -17.52 -5.44 10.50
CA GLU A 61 -17.32 -6.89 10.37
C GLU A 61 -15.85 -7.26 10.13
N TYR A 62 -15.17 -6.53 9.24
CA TYR A 62 -13.76 -6.76 8.95
C TYR A 62 -12.87 -6.43 10.15
N ALA A 63 -13.13 -5.32 10.83
CA ALA A 63 -12.39 -4.92 12.03
C ALA A 63 -12.58 -5.93 13.16
N GLU A 64 -13.80 -6.40 13.41
CA GLU A 64 -14.08 -7.44 14.40
C GLU A 64 -13.34 -8.75 14.06
N PHE A 65 -13.38 -9.18 12.80
CA PHE A 65 -12.71 -10.40 12.37
C PHE A 65 -11.19 -10.31 12.50
N PHE A 66 -10.57 -9.29 11.92
CA PHE A 66 -9.11 -9.17 11.87
C PHE A 66 -8.49 -8.78 13.22
N SER A 67 -9.19 -8.03 14.07
CA SER A 67 -8.72 -7.76 15.44
C SER A 67 -8.63 -9.03 16.28
N LYS A 68 -9.56 -9.98 16.12
CA LYS A 68 -9.49 -11.31 16.76
C LYS A 68 -8.29 -12.14 16.27
N LEU A 69 -7.79 -11.88 15.06
CA LEU A 69 -6.56 -12.46 14.51
C LEU A 69 -5.28 -11.69 14.93
N GLY A 70 -5.42 -10.65 15.77
CA GLY A 70 -4.30 -9.86 16.28
C GLY A 70 -3.85 -8.72 15.36
N CYS A 71 -4.58 -8.41 14.29
CA CYS A 71 -4.26 -7.28 13.43
C CYS A 71 -4.49 -5.96 14.18
N THR A 72 -3.50 -5.07 14.15
CA THR A 72 -3.55 -3.76 14.85
C THR A 72 -3.73 -2.59 13.91
N LYS A 73 -3.85 -2.85 12.60
CA LYS A 73 -4.01 -1.83 11.56
C LYS A 73 -4.89 -2.38 10.45
N MET A 74 -5.54 -1.48 9.72
CA MET A 74 -6.30 -1.83 8.52
C MET A 74 -6.15 -0.69 7.50
N ASN A 75 -5.93 -1.04 6.23
CA ASN A 75 -6.00 -0.08 5.15
C ASN A 75 -7.46 0.06 4.69
N ILE A 76 -7.95 1.30 4.66
CA ILE A 76 -9.33 1.65 4.35
C ILE A 76 -9.52 2.16 2.91
N GLY A 77 -8.45 2.07 2.10
CA GLY A 77 -8.40 2.49 0.71
C GLY A 77 -8.23 3.99 0.57
N GLY A 78 -9.04 4.57 -0.30
CA GLY A 78 -9.19 6.01 -0.47
C GLY A 78 -8.49 6.57 -1.71
N ASP A 79 -7.96 5.70 -2.55
CA ASP A 79 -7.47 6.01 -3.88
C ASP A 79 -8.58 5.98 -4.93
N GLU A 80 -8.40 6.81 -5.96
CA GLU A 80 -9.13 6.84 -7.24
C GLU A 80 -10.67 6.71 -7.15
N PHE A 81 -11.29 7.14 -6.04
CA PHE A 81 -12.75 7.17 -5.91
C PHE A 81 -13.41 8.19 -6.84
N LEU A 82 -12.62 9.08 -7.44
CA LEU A 82 -12.95 9.92 -8.59
C LEU A 82 -11.71 10.04 -9.49
N ASN A 83 -11.91 10.10 -10.81
CA ASN A 83 -10.84 10.48 -11.74
C ASN A 83 -10.53 11.98 -11.64
N ASN A 84 -11.53 12.81 -11.32
CA ASN A 84 -11.38 14.23 -11.07
C ASN A 84 -12.02 14.62 -9.73
N PHE A 85 -11.21 14.63 -8.67
CA PHE A 85 -11.64 15.04 -7.34
C PHE A 85 -12.25 16.44 -7.29
N SER A 86 -11.88 17.34 -8.20
CA SER A 86 -12.39 18.73 -8.25
C SER A 86 -13.88 18.85 -8.63
N LEU A 87 -14.55 17.74 -8.97
CA LEU A 87 -15.98 17.70 -9.27
C LEU A 87 -16.87 17.82 -8.01
N LEU A 88 -16.32 17.55 -6.83
CA LEU A 88 -17.05 17.67 -5.57
C LEU A 88 -17.30 19.14 -5.23
N THR A 89 -18.45 19.44 -4.63
CA THR A 89 -18.63 20.71 -3.92
C THR A 89 -17.82 20.73 -2.62
N GLU A 90 -17.60 21.90 -2.02
CA GLU A 90 -16.95 22.02 -0.69
C GLU A 90 -17.65 21.14 0.36
N GLU A 91 -18.98 21.14 0.39
CA GLU A 91 -19.78 20.31 1.30
C GLU A 91 -19.60 18.81 1.04
N GLN A 92 -19.60 18.41 -0.23
CA GLN A 92 -19.37 17.00 -0.59
C GLN A 92 -17.94 16.57 -0.22
N TYR A 93 -16.94 17.42 -0.44
CA TYR A 93 -15.55 17.13 -0.07
C TYR A 93 -15.39 16.98 1.45
N ALA A 94 -15.98 17.88 2.23
CA ALA A 94 -16.04 17.75 3.69
C ALA A 94 -16.74 16.45 4.12
N GLY A 95 -17.80 16.05 3.43
CA GLY A 95 -18.49 14.78 3.63
C GLY A 95 -17.60 13.55 3.38
N VAL A 96 -16.71 13.60 2.38
CA VAL A 96 -15.71 12.55 2.13
C VAL A 96 -14.72 12.44 3.28
N MET A 97 -14.17 13.56 3.76
CA MET A 97 -13.25 13.53 4.91
C MET A 97 -13.96 13.03 6.18
N ASN A 98 -15.21 13.43 6.40
CA ASN A 98 -16.02 12.91 7.51
C ASN A 98 -16.25 11.40 7.40
N TYR A 99 -16.50 10.86 6.19
CA TYR A 99 -16.59 9.42 5.98
C TYR A 99 -15.33 8.67 6.45
N PHE A 100 -14.12 9.14 6.06
CA PHE A 100 -12.87 8.52 6.54
C PHE A 100 -12.71 8.63 8.06
N ASN A 101 -13.17 9.72 8.67
CA ASN A 101 -13.15 9.89 10.13
C ASN A 101 -14.13 8.93 10.83
N GLU A 102 -15.31 8.70 10.25
CA GLU A 102 -16.29 7.73 10.76
C GLU A 102 -15.73 6.30 10.70
N ILE A 103 -15.09 5.91 9.57
CA ILE A 103 -14.41 4.61 9.47
C ILE A 103 -13.25 4.51 10.47
N THR A 104 -12.49 5.59 10.65
CA THR A 104 -11.41 5.66 11.64
C THR A 104 -11.93 5.44 13.06
N ALA A 105 -13.07 6.03 13.41
CA ALA A 105 -13.70 5.82 14.72
C ALA A 105 -14.08 4.34 14.94
N ILE A 106 -14.68 3.69 13.94
CA ILE A 106 -14.99 2.25 13.98
C ILE A 106 -13.73 1.44 14.22
N LEU A 107 -12.66 1.67 13.44
CA LEU A 107 -11.41 0.91 13.60
C LEU A 107 -10.76 1.09 14.99
N LYS A 108 -10.84 2.30 15.56
CA LYS A 108 -10.33 2.59 16.90
C LYS A 108 -11.07 1.81 18.00
N GLU A 109 -12.36 1.51 17.83
CA GLU A 109 -13.11 0.66 18.77
C GLU A 109 -12.54 -0.77 18.85
N TYR A 110 -11.92 -1.24 17.76
CA TYR A 110 -11.24 -2.52 17.68
C TYR A 110 -9.72 -2.43 17.92
N GLY A 111 -9.23 -1.28 18.39
CA GLY A 111 -7.81 -1.06 18.67
C GLY A 111 -6.94 -0.99 17.42
N MET A 112 -7.52 -0.68 16.26
CA MET A 112 -6.81 -0.66 14.98
C MET A 112 -6.45 0.78 14.56
N THR A 113 -5.27 0.97 13.98
CA THR A 113 -4.86 2.22 13.33
C THR A 113 -5.19 2.17 11.83
N PRO A 114 -5.94 3.14 11.28
CA PRO A 114 -6.23 3.20 9.84
C PRO A 114 -5.00 3.56 9.01
N ARG A 115 -4.94 2.98 7.81
CA ARG A 115 -4.11 3.43 6.68
C ARG A 115 -4.97 3.85 5.51
N ALA A 116 -4.59 4.88 4.78
CA ALA A 116 -5.31 5.30 3.58
C ALA A 116 -4.37 5.87 2.51
N TRP A 117 -4.72 5.73 1.24
CA TRP A 117 -3.97 6.30 0.12
C TRP A 117 -4.17 7.82 0.01
N ASN A 118 -3.17 8.52 -0.52
CA ASN A 118 -3.06 9.98 -0.36
C ASN A 118 -3.83 10.84 -1.37
N ASP A 119 -4.21 10.30 -2.52
CA ASP A 119 -4.53 11.08 -3.73
C ASP A 119 -5.86 11.84 -3.64
N GLY A 120 -6.86 11.30 -2.96
CA GLY A 120 -8.12 12.00 -2.68
C GLY A 120 -8.17 12.74 -1.33
N LEU A 121 -7.19 12.50 -0.45
CA LEU A 121 -7.14 13.05 0.90
C LEU A 121 -6.48 14.44 0.92
N MET A 122 -7.09 15.37 1.66
CA MET A 122 -6.63 16.77 1.79
C MET A 122 -6.34 17.46 0.45
N PHE A 123 -7.12 17.13 -0.59
CA PHE A 123 -6.97 17.61 -1.95
C PHE A 123 -6.97 19.14 -1.98
N THR A 124 -5.93 19.72 -2.59
CA THR A 124 -5.50 21.09 -2.31
C THR A 124 -6.35 22.19 -2.96
N VAL A 125 -7.38 21.82 -3.72
CA VAL A 125 -8.31 22.77 -4.35
C VAL A 125 -9.44 23.21 -3.39
N TYR A 126 -9.65 22.47 -2.30
CA TYR A 126 -10.70 22.74 -1.31
C TYR A 126 -10.15 23.56 -0.13
N ASP A 127 -11.00 24.38 0.49
CA ASP A 127 -10.62 25.17 1.66
C ASP A 127 -10.24 24.25 2.83
N LYS A 128 -9.00 24.34 3.33
CA LYS A 128 -8.51 23.55 4.48
C LYS A 128 -9.36 23.75 5.75
N ASN A 129 -10.13 24.84 5.85
CA ASN A 129 -11.02 25.10 6.98
C ASN A 129 -12.42 24.48 6.82
N SER A 130 -12.78 23.96 5.65
CA SER A 130 -14.10 23.37 5.39
C SER A 130 -14.19 21.88 5.79
N TYR A 131 -13.05 21.24 6.06
CA TYR A 131 -12.96 19.83 6.41
C TYR A 131 -11.89 19.56 7.47
N HIS A 132 -11.90 18.35 8.01
CA HIS A 132 -10.85 17.83 8.88
C HIS A 132 -10.61 16.36 8.57
N LEU A 133 -9.35 15.95 8.49
CA LEU A 133 -8.95 14.55 8.38
C LEU A 133 -8.36 14.09 9.71
N ASP A 134 -8.78 12.92 10.22
CA ASP A 134 -8.28 12.37 11.47
C ASP A 134 -6.74 12.18 11.38
N PRO A 135 -5.96 12.81 12.29
CA PRO A 135 -4.50 12.80 12.21
C PRO A 135 -3.88 11.44 12.53
N SER A 136 -4.65 10.48 13.05
CA SER A 136 -4.17 9.12 13.31
C SER A 136 -4.12 8.24 12.07
N ILE A 137 -4.69 8.67 10.94
CA ILE A 137 -4.59 7.95 9.68
C ILE A 137 -3.13 7.96 9.20
N GLU A 138 -2.55 6.78 9.04
CA GLU A 138 -1.24 6.60 8.42
C GLU A 138 -1.40 6.68 6.88
N ILE A 139 -0.73 7.64 6.26
CA ILE A 139 -0.88 7.93 4.83
C ILE A 139 0.04 7.02 4.00
N CYS A 140 -0.54 6.18 3.15
CA CYS A 140 0.17 5.44 2.12
C CYS A 140 0.45 6.38 0.93
N TYR A 141 1.63 7.00 0.90
CA TYR A 141 1.95 8.04 -0.07
C TYR A 141 2.59 7.43 -1.33
N TRP A 142 1.80 7.26 -2.38
CA TRP A 142 2.21 6.65 -3.64
C TRP A 142 2.62 7.72 -4.65
N SER A 143 1.66 8.27 -5.39
CA SER A 143 1.84 9.36 -6.34
C SER A 143 1.21 10.63 -5.79
N GLY A 144 1.95 11.74 -5.82
CA GLY A 144 1.42 13.02 -5.38
C GLY A 144 0.54 13.71 -6.44
N GLY A 145 0.43 13.17 -7.66
CA GLY A 145 -0.51 13.63 -8.70
C GLY A 145 -0.52 15.14 -8.93
N ASN A 146 -1.58 15.70 -9.54
CA ASN A 146 -1.80 17.14 -9.55
C ASN A 146 -2.87 17.50 -8.52
N ASN A 147 -2.58 18.51 -7.70
CA ASN A 147 -3.39 19.00 -6.58
C ASN A 147 -3.58 18.01 -5.42
N CYS A 148 -2.95 16.84 -5.37
CA CYS A 148 -2.94 16.05 -4.14
C CYS A 148 -2.13 16.77 -3.06
N ALA A 149 -2.44 16.49 -1.80
CA ALA A 149 -1.69 17.02 -0.68
C ALA A 149 -0.21 16.60 -0.73
N THR A 150 0.67 17.52 -0.34
CA THR A 150 2.08 17.21 -0.12
C THR A 150 2.25 16.44 1.19
N ILE A 151 3.39 15.78 1.40
CA ILE A 151 3.69 15.19 2.72
C ILE A 151 3.73 16.27 3.79
N ALA A 152 4.19 17.48 3.47
CA ALA A 152 4.17 18.61 4.39
C ALA A 152 2.73 18.97 4.84
N ASP A 153 1.73 18.92 3.95
CA ASP A 153 0.33 19.17 4.30
C ASP A 153 -0.20 18.10 5.28
N PHE A 154 0.13 16.82 5.05
CA PHE A 154 -0.24 15.73 5.97
C PHE A 154 0.46 15.84 7.32
N VAL A 155 1.74 16.21 7.34
CA VAL A 155 2.51 16.41 8.57
C VAL A 155 1.98 17.61 9.37
N GLU A 156 1.58 18.70 8.70
CA GLU A 156 0.93 19.85 9.33
C GLU A 156 -0.39 19.44 10.00
N ASN A 157 -1.16 18.54 9.38
CA ASN A 157 -2.37 17.97 9.98
C ASN A 157 -2.07 17.00 11.14
N GLY A 158 -0.84 16.47 11.24
CA GLY A 158 -0.39 15.54 12.27
C GLY A 158 -0.32 14.07 11.84
N ASN A 159 -0.53 13.78 10.55
CA ASN A 159 -0.45 12.43 10.02
C ASN A 159 1.00 11.95 9.87
N LYS A 160 1.15 10.63 9.94
CA LYS A 160 2.38 9.91 9.60
C LYS A 160 2.27 9.35 8.18
N VAL A 161 3.41 9.08 7.56
CA VAL A 161 3.49 8.71 6.13
C VAL A 161 4.34 7.46 5.92
N LEU A 162 3.84 6.54 5.10
CA LEU A 162 4.59 5.46 4.48
C LEU A 162 4.90 5.80 3.03
N ASN A 163 6.14 5.56 2.61
CA ASN A 163 6.54 5.74 1.23
C ASN A 163 6.12 4.54 0.35
N TYR A 164 5.26 4.81 -0.62
CA TYR A 164 4.80 3.87 -1.65
C TYR A 164 5.18 4.36 -3.07
N ALA A 165 6.24 5.16 -3.22
CA ALA A 165 6.64 5.81 -4.47
C ALA A 165 6.52 4.88 -5.69
N ASP A 166 5.48 5.09 -6.47
CA ASP A 166 5.02 4.23 -7.58
C ASP A 166 6.14 3.87 -8.57
N VAL A 167 6.95 4.85 -8.98
CA VAL A 167 8.07 4.71 -9.94
C VAL A 167 9.16 3.72 -9.48
N TYR A 168 9.19 3.34 -8.20
CA TYR A 168 10.17 2.42 -7.62
C TYR A 168 9.54 1.22 -6.90
N MET A 169 8.39 1.42 -6.26
CA MET A 169 7.81 0.47 -5.31
C MET A 169 6.69 -0.37 -5.89
N TYR A 170 6.28 -0.14 -7.13
CA TYR A 170 5.20 -0.91 -7.74
C TYR A 170 5.74 -2.09 -8.57
N TYR A 171 4.91 -3.13 -8.63
CA TYR A 171 4.93 -4.15 -9.66
C TYR A 171 3.50 -4.31 -10.18
N VAL A 172 3.20 -3.75 -11.33
CA VAL A 172 1.86 -3.72 -11.94
C VAL A 172 1.79 -4.73 -13.08
N LEU A 173 0.76 -5.56 -13.07
CA LEU A 173 0.42 -6.47 -14.16
C LEU A 173 -0.34 -5.70 -15.24
N ALA A 174 0.34 -4.77 -15.92
CA ALA A 174 -0.25 -3.97 -16.99
C ALA A 174 0.78 -3.73 -18.10
N GLN A 175 0.60 -4.38 -19.25
CA GLN A 175 1.54 -4.28 -20.36
C GLN A 175 1.80 -2.83 -20.80
N TRP A 176 0.78 -1.96 -20.74
CA TRP A 176 0.91 -0.55 -21.11
C TRP A 176 1.70 0.29 -20.10
N TRP A 177 1.94 -0.23 -18.89
CA TRP A 177 2.61 0.47 -17.79
C TRP A 177 3.91 -0.22 -17.32
N ASP A 178 4.30 -1.34 -17.93
CA ASP A 178 5.52 -2.07 -17.54
C ASP A 178 6.76 -1.18 -17.38
N GLN A 179 6.98 -0.27 -18.33
CA GLN A 179 8.19 0.56 -18.35
C GLN A 179 8.24 1.65 -17.26
N TYR A 180 7.11 2.03 -16.65
CA TYR A 180 7.08 3.09 -15.65
C TYR A 180 6.82 2.57 -14.23
N ALA A 181 6.05 1.50 -14.05
CA ALA A 181 5.76 0.94 -12.74
C ALA A 181 6.79 -0.12 -12.30
N ASN A 182 7.28 -0.96 -13.22
CA ASN A 182 8.01 -2.19 -12.88
C ASN A 182 9.53 -2.01 -12.79
N ALA A 183 9.97 -1.01 -12.02
CA ALA A 183 11.39 -0.66 -11.85
C ALA A 183 12.28 -1.89 -11.61
N SER A 184 13.46 -1.91 -12.23
CA SER A 184 14.42 -2.99 -12.00
C SER A 184 15.00 -2.90 -10.58
N ALA A 185 15.46 -4.02 -10.05
CA ALA A 185 16.16 -4.06 -8.76
C ALA A 185 17.41 -3.16 -8.75
N GLU A 186 18.11 -3.05 -9.89
CA GLU A 186 19.24 -2.14 -10.06
C GLU A 186 18.81 -0.66 -9.95
N LYS A 187 17.71 -0.29 -10.62
CA LYS A 187 17.16 1.08 -10.54
C LYS A 187 16.76 1.42 -9.11
N ILE A 188 16.05 0.53 -8.42
CA ILE A 188 15.68 0.72 -7.01
C ILE A 188 16.94 0.89 -6.15
N TYR A 189 17.92 0.01 -6.30
CA TYR A 189 19.15 0.06 -5.49
C TYR A 189 19.96 1.35 -5.70
N ASN A 190 20.11 1.79 -6.95
CA ASN A 190 20.95 2.93 -7.31
C ASN A 190 20.26 4.28 -7.07
N GLU A 191 18.94 4.38 -7.25
CA GLU A 191 18.25 5.68 -7.30
C GLU A 191 17.31 5.93 -6.13
N TRP A 192 16.79 4.90 -5.47
CA TRP A 192 15.79 5.06 -4.43
C TRP A 192 16.42 5.15 -3.04
N SER A 193 15.73 5.82 -2.13
CA SER A 193 15.99 5.83 -0.68
C SER A 193 14.64 5.94 0.02
N THR A 194 14.56 5.57 1.30
CA THR A 194 13.30 5.67 2.07
C THR A 194 12.73 7.09 2.04
N GLY A 195 13.57 8.12 2.07
CA GLY A 195 13.15 9.52 1.97
C GLY A 195 12.81 10.02 0.56
N ARG A 196 12.95 9.19 -0.48
CA ARG A 196 12.54 9.52 -1.86
C ARG A 196 11.09 9.09 -2.11
N CYS A 197 10.13 9.93 -1.71
CA CYS A 197 8.70 9.70 -1.89
C CYS A 197 8.21 10.14 -3.29
N GLY A 198 6.97 9.78 -3.65
CA GLY A 198 6.34 10.25 -4.89
C GLY A 198 6.23 11.78 -4.94
N ASP A 199 6.34 12.37 -6.13
CA ASP A 199 6.29 13.82 -6.28
C ASP A 199 4.84 14.31 -6.33
N ALA A 200 4.55 15.38 -5.59
CA ALA A 200 3.31 16.14 -5.75
C ALA A 200 3.42 17.12 -6.92
N ARG A 201 2.29 17.62 -7.40
CA ARG A 201 2.26 18.67 -8.42
C ARG A 201 1.17 19.68 -8.14
N LYS A 202 1.42 20.94 -8.52
CA LYS A 202 0.42 22.00 -8.51
C LYS A 202 0.51 22.77 -9.81
N ASN A 203 -0.60 22.85 -10.54
CA ASN A 203 -0.64 23.46 -11.89
C ASN A 203 0.43 22.89 -12.84
N GLY A 204 0.74 21.60 -12.71
CA GLY A 204 1.77 20.92 -13.51
C GLY A 204 3.21 21.13 -13.03
N GLU A 205 3.45 22.02 -12.05
CA GLU A 205 4.78 22.18 -11.44
C GLU A 205 5.06 21.04 -10.46
N ILE A 206 6.23 20.42 -10.58
CA ILE A 206 6.66 19.32 -9.71
C ILE A 206 7.11 19.86 -8.36
N ILE A 207 6.60 19.27 -7.29
CA ILE A 207 6.96 19.55 -5.90
C ILE A 207 7.60 18.29 -5.32
N PRO A 208 8.94 18.19 -5.34
CA PRO A 208 9.65 17.01 -4.87
C PRO A 208 9.39 16.72 -3.38
N GLN A 209 9.10 15.48 -3.06
CA GLN A 209 9.00 15.00 -1.67
C GLN A 209 10.27 14.21 -1.34
N ARG A 210 11.29 14.91 -0.80
CA ARG A 210 12.62 14.36 -0.51
C ARG A 210 13.01 14.63 0.92
N TYR A 211 13.49 13.59 1.58
CA TYR A 211 13.95 13.62 2.98
C TYR A 211 15.29 12.91 3.07
N GLU A 212 16.20 13.49 3.84
CA GLU A 212 17.56 12.95 4.04
C GLU A 212 17.67 12.28 5.41
N GLU A 213 18.73 11.52 5.61
CA GLU A 213 19.00 10.84 6.87
C GLU A 213 19.59 11.78 7.95
N PRO A 214 19.30 11.56 9.25
CA PRO A 214 18.30 10.61 9.76
C PRO A 214 16.89 11.01 9.34
N TYR A 215 16.11 10.05 8.84
CA TYR A 215 14.78 10.35 8.32
C TYR A 215 13.87 10.92 9.43
N PRO A 216 12.99 11.87 9.11
CA PRO A 216 12.05 12.42 10.08
C PRO A 216 11.07 11.37 10.64
N ASP A 217 10.68 11.51 11.91
CA ASP A 217 9.79 10.56 12.62
C ASP A 217 8.40 10.40 12.00
N PHE A 218 7.95 11.36 11.19
CA PHE A 218 6.69 11.23 10.45
C PHE A 218 6.79 10.21 9.31
N LEU A 219 7.99 9.94 8.79
CA LEU A 219 8.23 8.96 7.75
C LEU A 219 8.47 7.59 8.39
N ILE A 220 7.41 6.81 8.54
CA ILE A 220 7.43 5.58 9.35
C ILE A 220 7.87 4.33 8.60
N GLY A 221 8.20 4.46 7.31
CA GLY A 221 8.79 3.39 6.52
C GLY A 221 8.47 3.47 5.04
N SER A 222 8.57 2.33 4.38
CA SER A 222 8.31 2.18 2.95
C SER A 222 7.68 0.82 2.69
N SER A 223 6.95 0.68 1.59
CA SER A 223 6.34 -0.59 1.20
C SER A 223 6.41 -0.80 -0.30
N PHE A 224 6.55 -2.06 -0.70
CA PHE A 224 6.44 -2.52 -2.08
C PHE A 224 4.99 -2.95 -2.34
N ALA A 225 4.45 -2.67 -3.54
CA ALA A 225 3.08 -3.00 -3.93
C ALA A 225 3.08 -3.88 -5.19
N LEU A 226 2.29 -4.96 -5.17
CA LEU A 226 2.03 -5.84 -6.31
C LEU A 226 0.58 -5.63 -6.73
N TRP A 227 0.35 -5.15 -7.95
CA TRP A 227 -0.97 -4.82 -8.49
C TRP A 227 -1.34 -5.73 -9.65
N CYS A 228 -2.51 -6.37 -9.54
CA CYS A 228 -2.98 -7.38 -10.50
C CYS A 228 -3.98 -6.81 -11.53
N ASP A 229 -3.71 -5.63 -12.09
CA ASP A 229 -4.58 -4.91 -13.04
C ASP A 229 -5.10 -5.80 -14.18
N LEU A 230 -4.21 -6.59 -14.78
CA LEU A 230 -4.53 -7.67 -15.71
C LEU A 230 -4.09 -9.00 -15.11
N ALA A 231 -4.96 -9.64 -14.34
CA ALA A 231 -4.67 -10.92 -13.67
C ALA A 231 -4.13 -12.02 -14.62
N ASN A 232 -4.52 -12.00 -15.90
CA ASN A 232 -4.07 -12.99 -16.89
C ASN A 232 -2.76 -12.61 -17.61
N TYR A 233 -2.13 -11.49 -17.25
CA TYR A 233 -0.92 -11.01 -17.94
C TYR A 233 0.34 -11.78 -17.57
N LYS A 234 0.45 -12.25 -16.33
CA LYS A 234 1.58 -13.04 -15.83
C LYS A 234 1.09 -14.11 -14.87
N THR A 235 1.78 -15.24 -14.83
CA THR A 235 1.54 -16.26 -13.81
C THR A 235 2.17 -15.88 -12.47
N GLU A 236 1.70 -16.50 -11.39
CA GLU A 236 2.26 -16.32 -10.06
C GLU A 236 3.75 -16.70 -9.99
N ASP A 237 4.18 -17.71 -10.77
CA ASP A 237 5.59 -18.11 -10.87
C ASP A 237 6.44 -17.02 -11.53
N GLU A 238 5.95 -16.43 -12.63
CA GLU A 238 6.64 -15.32 -13.30
C GLU A 238 6.80 -14.14 -12.35
N ILE A 239 5.73 -13.78 -11.63
CA ILE A 239 5.73 -12.70 -10.65
C ILE A 239 6.74 -13.00 -9.54
N ARG A 240 6.69 -14.19 -8.94
CA ARG A 240 7.58 -14.62 -7.85
C ARG A 240 9.05 -14.56 -8.23
N VAL A 241 9.39 -14.89 -9.47
CA VAL A 241 10.75 -14.75 -9.99
C VAL A 241 11.14 -13.28 -10.15
N GLN A 242 10.25 -12.48 -10.74
CA GLN A 242 10.55 -11.09 -11.09
C GLN A 242 10.61 -10.16 -9.86
N ILE A 243 9.76 -10.34 -8.85
CA ILE A 243 9.77 -9.45 -7.68
C ILE A 243 10.93 -9.74 -6.70
N LYS A 244 11.53 -10.93 -6.77
CA LYS A 244 12.53 -11.41 -5.78
C LYS A 244 13.64 -10.39 -5.51
N ASP A 245 14.37 -9.98 -6.55
CA ASP A 245 15.51 -9.09 -6.38
C ASP A 245 15.06 -7.63 -6.19
N ARG A 246 13.84 -7.26 -6.62
CA ARG A 246 13.25 -5.93 -6.38
C ARG A 246 12.97 -5.72 -4.90
N MET A 247 12.30 -6.69 -4.27
CA MET A 247 12.04 -6.68 -2.83
C MET A 247 13.34 -6.68 -2.02
N ARG A 248 14.37 -7.39 -2.47
CA ARG A 248 15.69 -7.39 -1.80
C ARG A 248 16.40 -6.04 -1.90
N ALA A 249 16.38 -5.41 -3.07
CA ALA A 249 16.92 -4.08 -3.24
C ALA A 249 16.20 -3.08 -2.32
N MET A 250 14.86 -3.09 -2.32
CA MET A 250 14.06 -2.25 -1.44
C MET A 250 14.33 -2.52 0.04
N ALA A 251 14.32 -3.78 0.48
CA ALA A 251 14.57 -4.15 1.87
C ALA A 251 15.98 -3.73 2.33
N LEU A 252 17.00 -3.90 1.49
CA LEU A 252 18.36 -3.46 1.79
C LEU A 252 18.42 -1.94 1.97
N LYS A 253 17.77 -1.19 1.08
CA LYS A 253 17.73 0.27 1.08
C LYS A 253 16.88 0.85 2.22
N ALA A 254 15.85 0.13 2.66
CA ALA A 254 14.99 0.54 3.78
C ALA A 254 15.58 0.19 5.15
N TRP A 255 16.35 -0.90 5.25
CA TRP A 255 16.92 -1.39 6.51
C TRP A 255 18.35 -0.90 6.76
N ASN A 256 19.19 -0.89 5.73
CA ASN A 256 20.63 -0.70 5.86
C ASN A 256 21.10 0.50 5.05
N THR A 257 20.88 1.69 5.60
CA THR A 257 21.36 2.93 5.00
C THR A 257 22.71 3.27 5.62
N THR A 258 23.77 2.71 5.04
CA THR A 258 25.14 3.12 5.40
C THR A 258 25.84 3.66 4.17
N GLU A 259 26.75 4.61 4.37
CA GLU A 259 27.47 5.31 3.29
C GLU A 259 28.35 4.39 2.42
N GLN A 260 28.58 3.14 2.81
CA GLN A 260 29.50 2.21 2.15
C GLN A 260 28.79 0.98 1.57
N MET A 261 27.80 1.21 0.72
CA MET A 261 27.23 0.12 -0.08
C MET A 261 28.04 -0.12 -1.36
N SER A 262 28.33 -1.39 -1.66
CA SER A 262 28.96 -1.82 -2.92
C SER A 262 28.13 -1.45 -4.16
N VAL A 263 28.73 -1.55 -5.35
CA VAL A 263 27.96 -1.42 -6.60
C VAL A 263 26.94 -2.56 -6.74
N TYR A 264 25.83 -2.31 -7.44
CA TYR A 264 24.73 -3.27 -7.55
C TYR A 264 25.18 -4.65 -8.08
N SER A 265 26.13 -4.70 -9.01
CA SER A 265 26.64 -5.97 -9.57
C SER A 265 27.31 -6.88 -8.54
N GLU A 266 27.89 -6.32 -7.47
CA GLU A 266 28.45 -7.08 -6.36
C GLU A 266 27.35 -7.55 -5.40
N ILE A 267 26.40 -6.65 -5.07
CA ILE A 267 25.24 -6.99 -4.25
C ILE A 267 24.37 -8.07 -4.92
N LYS A 268 24.24 -8.05 -6.24
CA LYS A 268 23.51 -9.07 -6.99
C LYS A 268 24.11 -10.47 -6.77
N LYS A 269 25.44 -10.58 -6.71
CA LYS A 269 26.11 -11.87 -6.39
C LYS A 269 25.76 -12.34 -4.98
N VAL A 270 25.61 -11.41 -4.03
CA VAL A 270 25.13 -11.73 -2.67
C VAL A 270 23.68 -12.21 -2.71
N PHE A 271 22.81 -11.54 -3.44
CA PHE A 271 21.41 -11.97 -3.63
C PHE A 271 21.32 -13.36 -4.25
N ASP A 272 22.16 -13.67 -5.23
CA ASP A 272 22.20 -14.99 -5.87
C ASP A 272 22.73 -16.07 -4.93
N LYS A 273 23.80 -15.79 -4.18
CA LYS A 273 24.33 -16.70 -3.16
C LYS A 273 23.34 -16.95 -2.03
N ALA A 274 22.54 -15.95 -1.66
CA ALA A 274 21.51 -16.08 -0.62
C ALA A 274 20.33 -16.98 -1.03
N GLY A 275 20.10 -17.21 -2.33
CA GLY A 275 19.10 -18.19 -2.79
C GLY A 275 17.64 -17.74 -2.59
N ARG A 276 16.77 -18.61 -2.08
CA ARG A 276 15.37 -18.30 -1.69
C ARG A 276 15.25 -18.37 -0.16
N ALA A 277 14.11 -17.96 0.38
CA ALA A 277 13.84 -18.15 1.81
C ALA A 277 13.95 -19.65 2.18
N PRO A 278 14.37 -20.00 3.41
CA PRO A 278 14.31 -21.38 3.89
C PRO A 278 12.90 -21.96 3.76
N ALA A 279 12.80 -23.28 3.55
CA ALA A 279 11.54 -24.00 3.32
C ALA A 279 10.71 -23.52 2.11
N TYR A 280 11.34 -22.78 1.20
CA TYR A 280 10.72 -22.40 -0.06
C TYR A 280 10.43 -23.63 -0.92
N ASP A 281 9.15 -23.83 -1.25
CA ASP A 281 8.66 -24.84 -2.20
C ASP A 281 8.38 -24.17 -3.54
N ASP A 282 8.80 -24.82 -4.62
CA ASP A 282 8.51 -24.35 -5.98
C ASP A 282 7.05 -24.62 -6.39
N ASN A 283 6.38 -25.56 -5.71
CA ASN A 283 4.98 -25.87 -5.96
C ASN A 283 4.08 -24.92 -5.17
N LEU A 284 3.33 -24.08 -5.87
CA LEU A 284 2.23 -23.35 -5.24
C LEU A 284 1.03 -24.27 -5.02
N PRO A 285 0.20 -24.00 -4.00
CA PRO A 285 -1.17 -24.52 -3.99
C PRO A 285 -1.89 -24.15 -5.29
N GLU A 286 -2.75 -25.06 -5.76
CA GLU A 286 -3.64 -24.74 -6.87
C GLU A 286 -4.58 -23.58 -6.47
N PRO A 287 -5.00 -22.71 -7.41
CA PRO A 287 -5.93 -21.62 -7.11
C PRO A 287 -7.17 -22.13 -6.35
N GLY A 288 -7.41 -21.58 -5.15
CA GLY A 288 -8.52 -21.96 -4.27
C GLY A 288 -8.24 -23.12 -3.31
N GLN A 289 -7.04 -23.71 -3.33
CA GLN A 289 -6.61 -24.68 -2.35
C GLN A 289 -6.28 -24.00 -1.03
N ILE A 290 -7.02 -24.34 0.03
CA ILE A 290 -6.72 -23.94 1.41
C ILE A 290 -5.73 -24.96 1.98
N ILE A 291 -4.49 -24.54 2.21
CA ILE A 291 -3.53 -25.33 2.97
C ILE A 291 -3.74 -24.98 4.46
N ASN A 292 -4.36 -25.89 5.21
CA ASN A 292 -4.34 -25.82 6.66
C ASN A 292 -2.96 -26.25 7.13
N ASP A 293 -2.12 -25.29 7.50
CA ASP A 293 -0.78 -25.57 7.99
C ASP A 293 -0.83 -25.98 9.47
N GLU A 294 -1.25 -27.23 9.74
CA GLU A 294 -0.93 -27.90 11.01
C GLU A 294 0.55 -28.35 11.05
N GLN A 295 1.36 -28.03 10.03
CA GLN A 295 2.75 -28.47 9.91
C GLN A 295 3.73 -27.31 9.99
N SER A 296 3.99 -26.88 11.24
CA SER A 296 5.11 -26.01 11.63
C SER A 296 6.31 -26.13 10.70
N SER A 297 6.55 -25.12 9.87
CA SER A 297 7.73 -25.08 9.00
C SER A 297 8.99 -24.96 9.88
N ALA A 298 9.98 -25.82 9.63
CA ALA A 298 11.26 -25.78 10.35
C ALA A 298 12.31 -25.01 9.52
N ILE A 299 12.76 -23.87 10.03
CA ILE A 299 13.88 -23.10 9.48
C ILE A 299 15.18 -23.69 10.03
N VAL A 300 16.05 -24.19 9.15
CA VAL A 300 17.40 -24.62 9.52
C VAL A 300 18.42 -23.54 9.14
N ILE A 301 18.95 -22.82 10.13
CA ILE A 301 20.05 -21.85 9.94
C ILE A 301 21.35 -22.63 9.83
N LYS A 302 22.05 -22.51 8.70
CA LYS A 302 23.36 -23.13 8.47
C LYS A 302 24.45 -22.06 8.48
N TYR A 303 25.43 -22.19 9.37
CA TYR A 303 26.56 -21.27 9.41
C TYR A 303 27.68 -21.78 8.51
N ARG A 304 27.99 -21.02 7.45
CA ARG A 304 29.05 -21.35 6.49
C ARG A 304 30.01 -20.19 6.26
N ASP A 305 31.27 -20.49 6.00
CA ASP A 305 32.27 -19.49 5.57
C ASP A 305 32.08 -19.08 4.09
N PHE A 306 32.97 -18.21 3.61
CA PHE A 306 32.93 -17.71 2.24
C PHE A 306 33.17 -18.81 1.19
N GLU A 307 33.88 -19.88 1.55
CA GLU A 307 34.16 -21.06 0.73
C GLU A 307 33.06 -22.14 0.80
N GLY A 308 32.12 -21.98 1.73
CA GLY A 308 30.97 -22.87 1.92
C GLY A 308 31.17 -23.97 2.96
N ASN A 309 32.26 -23.97 3.72
CA ASN A 309 32.49 -24.94 4.81
C ASN A 309 31.61 -24.60 6.02
N SER A 310 31.16 -25.62 6.76
CA SER A 310 30.38 -25.41 7.98
C SER A 310 31.28 -24.88 9.09
N ILE A 311 30.90 -23.73 9.67
CA ILE A 311 31.67 -23.06 10.74
C ILE A 311 31.00 -23.13 12.11
N ALA A 312 29.73 -23.52 12.16
CA ALA A 312 29.02 -23.82 13.40
C ALA A 312 27.91 -24.86 13.15
N LYS A 313 27.38 -25.43 14.24
CA LYS A 313 26.21 -26.32 14.19
C LYS A 313 25.00 -25.56 13.67
N ASN A 314 24.14 -26.26 12.95
CA ASN A 314 22.90 -25.67 12.45
C ASN A 314 21.92 -25.44 13.61
N ASP A 315 21.23 -24.31 13.58
CA ASP A 315 20.07 -24.08 14.44
C ASP A 315 18.80 -24.47 13.69
N VAL A 316 17.85 -25.10 14.40
CA VAL A 316 16.53 -25.45 13.85
C VAL A 316 15.49 -24.67 14.63
N LEU A 317 14.78 -23.79 13.95
CA LEU A 317 13.69 -22.99 14.49
C LEU A 317 12.38 -23.54 13.92
N TYR A 318 11.41 -23.78 14.77
CA TYR A 318 10.07 -24.20 14.34
C TYR A 318 9.16 -22.97 14.33
N GLY A 319 8.46 -22.74 13.22
CA GLY A 319 7.38 -21.76 13.14
C GLY A 319 6.17 -22.28 13.91
N TYR A 320 5.77 -21.55 14.95
CA TYR A 320 4.45 -21.65 15.57
C TYR A 320 3.62 -20.47 15.12
#